data_AF-A0A7V8VPE4-F1
#
_entry.id   AF-A0A7V8VPE4-F1
#
_cell.length_a   1.000
_cell.length_b   1.000
_cell.length_c   1.000
_cell.angle_alpha   90.00
_cell.angle_beta   90.00
_cell.angle_gamma   90.00
#
_symmetry.space_group_name_H-M   'P 1'
#
loop_
_entity.id
_entity.type
_entity.pdbx_description
1 polymer ?
#
loop_
_entity_poly.entity_id
_entity_poly.type
_entity_poly.pdbx_seq_one_letter_code
_entity_poly.pdbx_strand_id
1 'polypeptide(L)'
;MLLAAALRLVGLAGFPFEQDELYTLRDALRFGEGANFSVRPVYYALQSVLLSLHPPTPISMRLPPFLFGVLGVAMTWVLARRVFGTTAAHLAALMVALSPWHLGASQFARYYSLLYLLAAVLYLLLLRGVDEDRPRYFLLALLLFPLGALTHPTLLFPFAGVVLGLHLVSREGRPGLFWPSRRGWIYLWGPLLAAALLGFLALLLAGRTEAVWNKDGRGLAASLR
;
A
#
# COMPACT_ATOMS: atom_id res chain seq x y z
N MET A 1 2.27 -10.88 18.54
CA MET A 1 2.94 -9.62 18.13
C MET A 1 4.42 -9.60 18.50
N LEU A 2 4.81 -9.93 19.73
CA LEU A 2 6.22 -10.02 20.13
C LEU A 2 7.06 -10.92 19.21
N LEU A 3 6.56 -12.13 18.87
CA LEU A 3 7.22 -13.01 17.91
C LEU A 3 7.45 -12.34 16.54
N ALA A 4 6.43 -11.65 16.00
CA ALA A 4 6.53 -10.99 14.71
C ALA A 4 7.59 -9.87 14.70
N ALA A 5 7.68 -9.12 15.80
CA ALA A 5 8.72 -8.10 15.99
C ALA A 5 10.10 -8.75 16.14
N ALA A 6 10.26 -9.76 17.00
CA ALA A 6 11.52 -10.45 17.24
C ALA A 6 12.13 -11.01 15.95
N LEU A 7 11.34 -11.70 15.12
CA LEU A 7 11.80 -12.24 13.85
C LEU A 7 12.26 -11.15 12.86
N ARG A 8 11.61 -9.97 12.90
CA ARG A 8 11.96 -8.85 12.00
C ARG A 8 13.19 -8.09 12.48
N LEU A 9 13.44 -8.01 13.78
CA LEU A 9 14.61 -7.32 14.34
C LEU A 9 15.93 -7.91 13.85
N VAL A 10 16.00 -9.23 13.67
CA VAL A 10 17.25 -9.94 13.28
C VAL A 10 17.83 -9.39 11.97
N GLY A 11 17.00 -9.07 10.98
CA GLY A 11 17.47 -8.59 9.68
C GLY A 11 17.75 -7.09 9.60
N LEU A 12 17.44 -6.29 10.62
CA LEU A 12 17.63 -4.84 10.55
C LEU A 12 19.09 -4.44 10.31
N ALA A 13 20.03 -5.12 10.97
CA ALA A 13 21.46 -4.89 10.82
C ALA A 13 22.21 -6.12 10.27
N GLY A 14 21.48 -7.16 9.85
CA GLY A 14 22.05 -8.47 9.52
C GLY A 14 22.76 -8.56 8.17
N PHE A 15 22.61 -7.56 7.30
CA PHE A 15 23.18 -7.55 5.95
C PHE A 15 23.47 -6.11 5.48
N PRO A 16 24.47 -5.92 4.59
CA PRO A 16 24.80 -4.62 4.01
C PRO A 16 23.64 -4.04 3.18
N PHE A 17 23.76 -2.80 2.73
CA PHE A 17 22.76 -2.22 1.86
C PHE A 17 22.70 -2.94 0.52
N GLU A 18 21.48 -3.24 0.12
CA GLU A 18 21.18 -3.76 -1.21
C GLU A 18 20.97 -2.60 -2.19
N GLN A 19 21.14 -2.87 -3.49
CA GLN A 19 21.08 -1.84 -4.55
C GLN A 19 19.80 -1.00 -4.48
N ASP A 20 18.67 -1.64 -4.23
CA ASP A 20 17.36 -0.98 -4.11
C ASP A 20 17.25 -0.04 -2.89
N GLU A 21 17.94 -0.36 -1.80
CA GLU A 21 17.99 0.50 -0.60
C GLU A 21 18.84 1.75 -0.85
N LEU A 22 19.90 1.64 -1.67
CA LEU A 22 20.69 2.78 -2.11
C LEU A 22 19.88 3.72 -3.02
N TYR A 23 18.98 3.19 -3.85
CA TYR A 23 18.02 4.01 -4.59
C TYR A 23 17.05 4.73 -3.66
N THR A 24 16.55 4.05 -2.63
CA THR A 24 15.75 4.70 -1.59
C THR A 24 16.50 5.84 -0.93
N LEU A 25 17.76 5.62 -0.55
CA LEU A 25 18.59 6.65 0.08
C LEU A 25 18.77 7.86 -0.85
N ARG A 26 19.18 7.63 -2.10
CA ARG A 26 19.37 8.68 -3.11
C ARG A 26 18.09 9.50 -3.31
N ASP A 27 16.97 8.82 -3.51
CA ASP A 27 15.70 9.47 -3.83
C ASP A 27 15.11 10.21 -2.60
N ALA A 28 15.39 9.74 -1.38
CA ALA A 28 15.02 10.42 -0.14
C ALA A 28 15.87 11.67 0.14
N LEU A 29 17.18 11.63 -0.14
CA LEU A 29 18.07 12.77 0.03
C LEU A 29 17.80 13.89 -0.99
N ARG A 30 17.37 13.54 -2.20
CA ARG A 30 16.99 14.49 -3.26
C ARG A 30 15.50 14.78 -3.28
N PHE A 31 14.77 14.40 -2.22
CA PHE A 31 13.34 14.60 -2.16
C PHE A 31 13.01 16.10 -2.18
N GLY A 32 12.28 16.56 -3.19
CA GLY A 32 11.98 17.98 -3.40
C GLY A 32 12.90 18.71 -4.38
N GLU A 33 14.00 18.09 -4.81
CA GLU A 33 14.93 18.66 -5.79
C GLU A 33 14.51 18.28 -7.24
N GLY A 34 13.62 19.08 -7.85
CA GLY A 34 13.34 19.06 -9.30
C GLY A 34 12.09 18.30 -9.77
N ALA A 35 11.73 18.51 -11.05
CA ALA A 35 10.43 18.14 -11.64
C ALA A 35 10.25 16.65 -12.05
N ASN A 36 11.30 15.82 -11.95
CA ASN A 36 11.30 14.45 -12.53
C ASN A 36 11.32 13.30 -11.52
N PHE A 37 11.40 13.58 -10.22
CA PHE A 37 11.49 12.56 -9.18
C PHE A 37 10.31 12.66 -8.23
N SER A 38 9.23 11.96 -8.54
CA SER A 38 8.43 11.18 -7.58
C SER A 38 7.08 10.78 -8.16
N VAL A 39 7.07 9.77 -9.04
CA VAL A 39 5.83 9.05 -9.35
C VAL A 39 5.28 8.32 -8.10
N ARG A 40 6.11 8.21 -7.04
CA ARG A 40 5.85 7.40 -5.84
C ARG A 40 6.28 8.10 -4.54
N PRO A 41 5.81 9.32 -4.24
CA PRO A 41 6.44 10.21 -3.26
C PRO A 41 6.35 9.71 -1.81
N VAL A 42 5.33 8.96 -1.43
CA VAL A 42 4.93 8.79 -0.03
C VAL A 42 6.02 8.16 0.83
N TYR A 43 6.59 7.05 0.39
CA TYR A 43 7.62 6.35 1.17
C TYR A 43 8.93 7.15 1.22
N TYR A 44 9.35 7.76 0.11
CA TYR A 44 10.59 8.53 0.07
C TYR A 44 10.47 9.86 0.82
N ALA A 45 9.29 10.47 0.86
CA ALA A 45 9.00 11.63 1.71
C ALA A 45 9.18 11.27 3.19
N LEU A 46 8.58 10.15 3.61
CA LEU A 46 8.74 9.63 4.97
C LEU A 46 10.22 9.34 5.30
N GLN A 47 10.94 8.72 4.37
CA GLN A 47 12.36 8.44 4.55
C GLN A 47 13.19 9.73 4.60
N SER A 48 12.87 10.74 3.79
CA SER A 48 13.54 12.04 3.76
C SER A 48 13.42 12.76 5.11
N VAL A 49 12.21 12.78 5.67
CA VAL A 49 11.96 13.32 7.03
C VAL A 49 12.76 12.55 8.08
N LEU A 50 12.89 11.23 7.96
CA LEU A 50 13.69 10.46 8.91
C LEU A 50 15.19 10.76 8.79
N LEU A 51 15.69 10.93 7.57
CA LEU A 51 17.10 11.23 7.28
C LEU A 51 17.50 12.66 7.63
N SER A 52 16.56 13.60 7.73
CA SER A 52 16.85 14.93 8.27
C SER A 52 17.06 14.92 9.79
N LEU A 53 16.59 13.86 10.46
CA LEU A 53 16.70 13.68 11.91
C LEU A 53 17.81 12.71 12.33
N HIS A 54 18.15 11.74 11.49
CA HIS A 54 19.10 10.67 11.80
C HIS A 54 20.01 10.33 10.60
N PRO A 55 21.28 9.93 10.82
CA PRO A 55 22.16 9.48 9.75
C PRO A 55 21.60 8.25 9.00
N PRO A 56 21.96 8.04 7.72
CA PRO A 56 21.54 6.88 6.93
C PRO A 56 22.32 5.62 7.33
N THR A 57 21.88 4.97 8.40
CA THR A 57 22.38 3.68 8.87
C THR A 57 21.41 2.56 8.43
N PRO A 58 21.84 1.29 8.39
CA PRO A 58 20.93 0.17 8.10
C PRO A 58 19.69 0.18 9.00
N ILE A 59 19.88 0.46 10.30
CA ILE A 59 18.79 0.50 11.27
C ILE A 59 17.83 1.65 10.97
N SER A 60 18.31 2.89 10.78
CA SER A 60 17.44 4.03 10.51
C SER A 60 16.69 3.90 9.18
N MET A 61 17.32 3.32 8.16
CA MET A 61 16.68 3.06 6.86
C MET A 61 15.61 1.96 6.92
N ARG A 62 15.82 0.93 7.75
CA ARG A 62 14.94 -0.25 7.83
C ARG A 62 13.93 -0.19 8.99
N LEU A 63 14.03 0.80 9.87
CA LEU A 63 13.08 1.00 10.97
C LEU A 63 11.64 1.26 10.47
N PRO A 64 11.39 2.12 9.46
CA PRO A 64 10.04 2.29 8.92
C PRO A 64 9.40 1.00 8.38
N PRO A 65 10.02 0.25 7.44
CA PRO A 65 9.43 -0.99 6.93
C PRO A 65 9.30 -2.06 8.02
N PHE A 66 10.16 -2.06 9.04
CA PHE A 66 9.98 -2.91 10.22
C PHE A 66 8.68 -2.59 10.96
N LEU A 67 8.44 -1.32 11.27
CA LEU A 67 7.22 -0.88 11.97
C LEU A 67 5.98 -1.19 11.13
N PHE A 68 6.00 -0.86 9.84
CA PHE A 68 4.92 -1.19 8.93
C PHE A 68 4.70 -2.70 8.81
N GLY A 69 5.79 -3.47 8.88
CA GLY A 69 5.75 -4.92 8.85
C GLY A 69 5.03 -5.52 10.06
N VAL A 70 5.38 -5.07 11.27
CA VAL A 70 4.73 -5.51 12.51
C VAL A 70 3.26 -5.07 12.55
N LEU A 71 2.97 -3.83 12.16
CA LEU A 71 1.60 -3.33 12.05
C LEU A 71 0.80 -4.08 10.98
N GLY A 72 1.44 -4.48 9.88
CA GLY A 72 0.85 -5.30 8.83
C GLY A 72 0.35 -6.64 9.38
N VAL A 73 1.18 -7.34 10.17
CA VAL A 73 0.79 -8.57 10.87
C VAL A 73 -0.39 -8.33 11.82
N ALA A 74 -0.37 -7.23 12.57
CA ALA A 74 -1.45 -6.87 13.47
C ALA A 74 -2.77 -6.60 12.70
N MET A 75 -2.70 -5.92 11.55
CA MET A 75 -3.86 -5.66 10.70
C MET A 75 -4.40 -6.90 10.02
N THR A 76 -3.53 -7.85 9.64
CA THR A 76 -3.97 -9.17 9.19
C THR A 76 -4.77 -9.88 10.27
N TRP A 77 -4.33 -9.83 11.53
CA TRP A 77 -5.10 -10.40 12.65
C TRP A 77 -6.46 -9.72 12.80
N VAL A 78 -6.52 -8.38 12.78
CA VAL A 78 -7.78 -7.64 12.92
C VAL A 78 -8.75 -7.96 11.78
N LEU A 79 -8.26 -8.01 10.55
CA LEU A 79 -9.04 -8.35 9.37
C LEU A 79 -9.57 -9.79 9.45
N ALA A 80 -8.68 -10.76 9.68
CA ALA A 80 -9.05 -12.17 9.76
C ALA A 80 -9.99 -12.46 10.93
N ARG A 81 -9.85 -11.77 12.07
CA ARG A 81 -10.77 -11.89 13.21
C ARG A 81 -12.18 -11.46 12.83
N ARG A 82 -12.32 -10.39 12.06
CA ARG A 82 -13.63 -9.90 11.60
C ARG A 82 -14.30 -10.89 10.67
N VAL A 83 -13.55 -11.46 9.73
CA VAL A 83 -14.11 -12.30 8.66
C VAL A 83 -14.29 -13.76 9.08
N PHE A 84 -13.33 -14.31 9.81
CA PHE A 84 -13.23 -15.75 10.09
C PHE A 84 -13.18 -16.09 11.59
N GLY A 85 -13.26 -15.08 12.47
CA GLY A 85 -13.21 -15.27 13.91
C GLY A 85 -11.79 -15.39 14.49
N THR A 86 -11.73 -15.51 15.82
CA THR A 86 -10.49 -15.36 16.59
C THR A 86 -9.43 -16.42 16.29
N THR A 87 -9.82 -17.69 16.12
CA THR A 87 -8.84 -18.77 15.85
C THR A 87 -8.16 -18.57 14.50
N ALA A 88 -8.94 -18.33 13.45
CA ALA A 88 -8.43 -18.02 12.12
C ALA A 88 -7.55 -16.76 12.11
N ALA A 89 -7.86 -15.77 12.94
CA ALA A 89 -7.03 -14.58 13.09
C ALA A 89 -5.61 -14.87 13.59
N HIS A 90 -5.48 -15.71 14.61
CA HIS A 90 -4.18 -16.12 15.13
C HIS A 90 -3.38 -16.89 14.09
N LEU A 91 -4.02 -17.83 13.38
CA LEU A 91 -3.38 -18.59 12.31
C LEU A 91 -2.93 -17.68 11.17
N ALA A 92 -3.80 -16.79 10.67
CA ALA A 92 -3.45 -15.85 9.61
C ALA A 92 -2.31 -14.92 10.01
N ALA A 93 -2.34 -14.37 11.22
CA ALA A 93 -1.27 -13.52 11.74
C ALA A 93 0.04 -14.30 11.90
N LEU A 94 -0.01 -15.56 12.36
CA LEU A 94 1.17 -16.42 12.46
C LEU A 94 1.76 -16.74 11.09
N MET A 95 0.93 -17.08 10.09
CA MET A 95 1.37 -17.33 8.72
C MET A 95 2.08 -16.11 8.12
N VAL A 96 1.56 -14.90 8.33
CA VAL A 96 2.21 -13.66 7.86
C VAL A 96 3.45 -13.31 8.70
N ALA A 97 3.43 -13.59 10.00
CA ALA A 97 4.58 -13.37 10.87
C ALA A 97 5.79 -14.21 10.44
N LEU A 98 5.55 -15.46 10.01
CA LEU A 98 6.56 -16.44 9.56
C LEU A 98 6.85 -16.41 8.06
N SER A 99 6.04 -15.70 7.26
CA SER A 99 6.21 -15.62 5.81
C SER A 99 7.58 -15.06 5.44
N PRO A 100 8.44 -15.80 4.71
CA PRO A 100 9.76 -15.33 4.31
C PRO A 100 9.69 -14.04 3.48
N TRP A 101 8.70 -13.95 2.59
CA TRP A 101 8.47 -12.76 1.76
C TRP A 101 8.13 -11.54 2.59
N HIS A 102 7.24 -11.69 3.57
CA HIS A 102 6.87 -10.56 4.42
C HIS A 102 7.99 -10.20 5.39
N LEU A 103 8.76 -11.17 5.89
CA LEU A 103 9.94 -10.90 6.72
C LEU A 103 10.97 -10.07 5.95
N GLY A 104 11.36 -10.53 4.75
CA GLY A 104 12.28 -9.79 3.87
C GLY A 104 11.74 -8.40 3.55
N ALA A 105 10.48 -8.28 3.14
CA ALA A 105 9.85 -6.99 2.87
C ALA A 105 9.82 -6.03 4.07
N SER A 106 9.83 -6.56 5.31
CA SER A 106 9.84 -5.76 6.55
C SER A 106 11.25 -5.40 7.04
N GLN A 107 12.27 -5.99 6.44
CA GLN A 107 13.68 -5.73 6.75
C GLN A 107 14.40 -4.97 5.64
N PHE A 108 13.69 -4.68 4.56
CA PHE A 108 14.22 -4.02 3.39
C PHE A 108 13.75 -2.57 3.36
N ALA A 109 14.67 -1.59 3.24
CA ALA A 109 14.40 -0.15 3.21
C ALA A 109 13.63 0.29 1.94
N ARG A 110 12.43 -0.26 1.78
CA ARG A 110 11.54 -0.09 0.63
C ARG A 110 10.08 -0.05 1.12
N TYR A 111 9.23 0.43 0.22
CA TYR A 111 7.81 0.64 0.45
C TYR A 111 6.96 -0.64 0.61
N TYR A 112 7.52 -1.83 0.44
CA TYR A 112 6.74 -3.09 0.36
C TYR A 112 5.88 -3.34 1.60
N SER A 113 6.44 -3.22 2.80
CA SER A 113 5.68 -3.42 4.04
C SER A 113 4.67 -2.30 4.30
N LEU A 114 4.96 -1.06 3.86
CA LEU A 114 3.97 0.02 3.90
C LEU A 114 2.79 -0.30 2.99
N LEU A 115 3.07 -0.74 1.75
CA LEU A 115 2.03 -1.11 0.78
C LEU A 115 1.14 -2.24 1.31
N TYR A 116 1.74 -3.25 1.94
CA TYR A 116 1.01 -4.34 2.58
C TYR A 116 0.08 -3.83 3.69
N LEU A 117 0.60 -2.98 4.59
CA LEU A 117 -0.18 -2.38 5.66
C LEU A 117 -1.35 -1.54 5.11
N LEU A 118 -1.08 -0.66 4.15
CA LEU A 118 -2.09 0.18 3.52
C LEU A 118 -3.17 -0.67 2.84
N ALA A 119 -2.81 -1.74 2.16
CA ALA A 119 -3.76 -2.67 1.57
C ALA A 119 -4.64 -3.36 2.62
N ALA A 120 -4.05 -3.83 3.73
CA ALA A 120 -4.80 -4.47 4.82
C ALA A 120 -5.78 -3.50 5.50
N VAL A 121 -5.34 -2.26 5.76
CA VAL A 121 -6.21 -1.20 6.32
C VAL A 121 -7.32 -0.83 5.34
N LEU A 122 -7.00 -0.67 4.04
CA LEU A 122 -7.97 -0.37 3.01
C LEU A 122 -9.05 -1.46 2.92
N TYR A 123 -8.65 -2.74 2.98
CA TYR A 123 -9.57 -3.87 3.01
C TYR A 123 -10.53 -3.77 4.21
N LEU A 124 -9.99 -3.54 5.41
CA LEU A 124 -10.79 -3.39 6.63
C LEU A 124 -11.77 -2.21 6.54
N LEU A 125 -11.34 -1.08 5.99
CA LEU A 125 -12.19 0.10 5.82
C LEU A 125 -13.32 -0.17 4.83
N LEU A 126 -13.05 -0.80 3.69
CA LEU A 126 -14.06 -1.13 2.69
C LEU A 126 -15.09 -2.14 3.22
N LEU A 127 -14.63 -3.18 3.93
CA LEU A 127 -15.51 -4.12 4.61
C LEU A 127 -16.40 -3.40 5.63
N ARG A 128 -15.84 -2.56 6.50
CA ARG A 128 -16.63 -1.77 7.46
C ARG A 128 -17.58 -0.78 6.80
N GLY A 129 -17.17 -0.19 5.68
CA GLY A 129 -17.99 0.73 4.88
C GLY A 129 -19.23 0.04 4.35
N VAL A 130 -19.06 -1.12 3.70
CA VAL A 130 -20.20 -1.94 3.23
C VAL A 130 -20.99 -2.50 4.40
N ASP A 131 -20.32 -2.87 5.50
CA ASP A 131 -20.96 -3.53 6.63
C ASP A 131 -21.89 -2.61 7.43
N GLU A 132 -21.37 -1.44 7.76
CA GLU A 132 -21.98 -0.49 8.69
C GLU A 132 -22.65 0.68 7.96
N ASP A 133 -22.44 0.83 6.65
CA ASP A 133 -22.91 1.94 5.80
C ASP A 133 -22.62 3.33 6.39
N ARG A 134 -21.45 3.48 7.04
CA ARG A 134 -21.01 4.74 7.66
C ARG A 134 -20.08 5.52 6.73
N PRO A 135 -20.35 6.82 6.48
CA PRO A 135 -19.58 7.63 5.53
C PRO A 135 -18.09 7.73 5.88
N ARG A 136 -17.75 7.72 7.18
CA ARG A 136 -16.36 7.77 7.64
C ARG A 136 -15.47 6.69 7.03
N TYR A 137 -15.99 5.48 6.81
CA TYR A 137 -15.16 4.39 6.30
C TYR A 137 -14.92 4.53 4.79
N PHE A 138 -15.93 4.97 4.06
CA PHE A 138 -15.80 5.31 2.63
C PHE A 138 -14.84 6.48 2.42
N LEU A 139 -14.95 7.54 3.24
CA LEU A 139 -14.03 8.69 3.19
C LEU A 139 -12.59 8.30 3.53
N LEU A 140 -12.38 7.51 4.59
CA LEU A 140 -11.04 7.02 4.92
C LEU A 140 -10.48 6.13 3.80
N ALA A 141 -11.29 5.27 3.18
CA ALA A 141 -10.87 4.48 2.04
C ALA A 141 -10.52 5.34 0.81
N LEU A 142 -11.32 6.38 0.55
CA LEU A 142 -11.08 7.37 -0.52
C LEU A 142 -9.76 8.11 -0.34
N LEU A 143 -9.38 8.43 0.90
CA LEU A 143 -8.10 9.10 1.18
C LEU A 143 -6.92 8.11 1.14
N LEU A 144 -7.13 6.89 1.64
CA LEU A 144 -6.06 5.91 1.76
C LEU A 144 -5.68 5.26 0.42
N PHE A 145 -6.65 5.08 -0.49
CA PHE A 145 -6.39 4.47 -1.79
C PHE A 145 -5.39 5.29 -2.65
N PRO A 146 -5.58 6.60 -2.89
CA PRO A 146 -4.59 7.44 -3.57
C PRO A 146 -3.25 7.47 -2.83
N LEU A 147 -3.26 7.54 -1.48
CA LEU A 147 -2.03 7.52 -0.69
C LEU A 147 -1.21 6.24 -0.94
N GLY A 148 -1.88 5.08 -0.98
CA GLY A 148 -1.23 3.82 -1.31
C GLY A 148 -0.81 3.73 -2.77
N ALA A 149 -1.59 4.28 -3.71
CA ALA A 149 -1.20 4.35 -5.13
C ALA A 149 0.03 5.25 -5.35
N LEU A 150 0.12 6.36 -4.60
CA LEU A 150 1.28 7.25 -4.52
C LEU A 150 2.46 6.63 -3.75
N THR A 151 2.26 5.52 -3.05
CA THR A 151 3.35 4.69 -2.54
C THR A 151 3.82 3.74 -3.64
N HIS A 152 2.89 3.00 -4.25
CA HIS A 152 3.15 2.20 -5.43
C HIS A 152 1.83 1.89 -6.18
N PRO A 153 1.78 1.99 -7.52
CA PRO A 153 0.55 1.77 -8.30
C PRO A 153 0.00 0.34 -8.18
N THR A 154 0.80 -0.63 -7.75
CA THR A 154 0.33 -2.01 -7.54
C THR A 154 -0.67 -2.15 -6.40
N LEU A 155 -0.90 -1.12 -5.57
CA LEU A 155 -2.04 -1.11 -4.64
C LEU A 155 -3.39 -1.29 -5.36
N LEU A 156 -3.45 -0.96 -6.66
CA LEU A 156 -4.63 -1.20 -7.48
C LEU A 156 -5.06 -2.67 -7.48
N PHE A 157 -4.11 -3.62 -7.44
CA PHE A 157 -4.44 -5.06 -7.46
C PHE A 157 -5.19 -5.53 -6.20
N PRO A 158 -4.69 -5.33 -4.96
CA PRO A 158 -5.45 -5.69 -3.78
C PRO A 158 -6.75 -4.88 -3.66
N PHE A 159 -6.77 -3.59 -4.08
CA PHE A 159 -8.00 -2.80 -4.12
C PHE A 159 -9.05 -3.40 -5.06
N ALA A 160 -8.66 -3.75 -6.29
CA ALA A 160 -9.55 -4.42 -7.24
C ALA A 160 -10.03 -5.77 -6.69
N GLY A 161 -9.14 -6.55 -6.05
CA GLY A 161 -9.49 -7.81 -5.41
C GLY A 161 -10.57 -7.67 -4.34
N VAL A 162 -10.43 -6.73 -3.39
CA VAL A 162 -11.47 -6.49 -2.37
C VAL A 162 -12.76 -5.97 -2.99
N VAL A 163 -12.67 -5.07 -3.96
CA VAL A 163 -13.84 -4.51 -4.64
C VAL A 163 -14.62 -5.62 -5.34
N LEU A 164 -13.94 -6.46 -6.11
CA LEU A 164 -14.56 -7.62 -6.76
C LEU A 164 -15.18 -8.56 -5.72
N GLY A 165 -14.46 -8.87 -4.65
CA GLY A 165 -15.00 -9.69 -3.55
C GLY A 165 -16.30 -9.12 -2.96
N LEU A 166 -16.33 -7.81 -2.69
CA LEU A 166 -17.50 -7.12 -2.14
C LEU A 166 -18.70 -7.06 -3.12
N HIS A 167 -18.44 -7.04 -4.43
CA HIS A 167 -19.50 -6.99 -5.44
C HIS A 167 -19.96 -8.37 -5.91
N LEU A 168 -19.14 -9.42 -5.71
CA LEU A 168 -19.41 -10.77 -6.20
C LEU A 168 -19.81 -11.74 -5.09
N VAL A 169 -19.55 -11.42 -3.82
CA VAL A 169 -19.78 -12.32 -2.68
C VAL A 169 -20.47 -11.57 -1.54
N SER A 170 -21.56 -12.16 -1.03
CA SER A 170 -22.30 -11.64 0.11
C SER A 170 -21.51 -11.78 1.41
N ARG A 171 -21.96 -11.13 2.48
CA ARG A 171 -21.35 -11.29 3.81
C ARG A 171 -21.43 -12.73 4.34
N GLU A 172 -22.46 -13.46 3.93
CA GLU A 172 -22.69 -14.86 4.25
C GLU A 172 -21.92 -15.81 3.31
N GLY A 173 -21.08 -15.27 2.42
CA GLY A 173 -20.28 -16.06 1.48
C GLY A 173 -21.04 -16.54 0.24
N ARG A 174 -22.23 -15.98 -0.04
CA ARG A 174 -23.04 -16.39 -1.20
C ARG A 174 -22.64 -15.60 -2.44
N PRO A 175 -22.39 -16.24 -3.59
CA PRO A 175 -22.10 -15.51 -4.82
C PRO A 175 -23.35 -14.73 -5.28
N GLY A 176 -23.14 -13.52 -5.82
CA GLY A 176 -24.19 -12.65 -6.31
C GLY A 176 -23.64 -11.29 -6.73
N LEU A 177 -24.45 -10.45 -7.39
CA LEU A 177 -24.04 -9.09 -7.73
C LEU A 177 -24.58 -8.10 -6.70
N PHE A 178 -23.68 -7.46 -5.96
CA PHE A 178 -24.01 -6.49 -4.92
C PHE A 178 -23.56 -5.10 -5.33
N TRP A 179 -24.50 -4.16 -5.38
CA TRP A 179 -24.22 -2.77 -5.73
C TRP A 179 -23.87 -1.92 -4.50
N PRO A 180 -22.98 -0.91 -4.63
CA PRO A 180 -22.68 0.01 -3.54
C PRO A 180 -23.93 0.76 -3.08
N SER A 181 -23.99 1.04 -1.78
CA SER A 181 -25.04 1.89 -1.21
C SER A 181 -24.96 3.32 -1.77
N ARG A 182 -26.04 4.10 -1.60
CA ARG A 182 -26.04 5.54 -1.95
C ARG A 182 -24.86 6.28 -1.29
N ARG A 183 -24.53 5.93 -0.04
CA ARG A 183 -23.38 6.53 0.68
C ARG A 183 -22.05 6.06 0.10
N GLY A 184 -21.92 4.79 -0.27
CA GLY A 184 -20.74 4.29 -0.98
C GLY A 184 -20.50 5.04 -2.29
N TRP A 185 -21.57 5.35 -3.03
CA TRP A 185 -21.48 6.20 -4.22
C TRP A 185 -21.05 7.64 -3.90
N ILE A 186 -21.68 8.30 -2.93
CA ILE A 186 -21.39 9.70 -2.60
C ILE A 186 -19.97 9.89 -2.05
N TYR A 187 -19.51 8.97 -1.18
CA TYR A 187 -18.30 9.18 -0.38
C TYR A 187 -17.07 8.40 -0.86
N LEU A 188 -17.20 7.51 -1.85
CA LEU A 188 -16.07 6.75 -2.39
C LEU A 188 -16.10 6.72 -3.93
N TRP A 189 -17.10 6.07 -4.52
CA TRP A 189 -17.08 5.76 -5.96
C TRP A 189 -17.25 7.00 -6.85
N GLY A 190 -18.18 7.89 -6.52
CA GLY A 190 -18.39 9.15 -7.23
C GLY A 190 -17.14 10.03 -7.25
N PRO A 191 -16.53 10.32 -6.09
CA PRO A 191 -15.25 11.03 -6.04
C PRO A 191 -14.11 10.36 -6.80
N LEU A 192 -13.97 9.02 -6.72
CA LEU A 192 -12.95 8.29 -7.48
C LEU A 192 -13.17 8.40 -9.00
N LEU A 193 -14.41 8.24 -9.47
CA LEU A 193 -14.76 8.41 -10.88
C LEU A 193 -14.52 9.84 -11.35
N ALA A 194 -14.92 10.84 -10.56
CA ALA A 194 -14.67 12.23 -10.87
C ALA A 194 -13.16 12.52 -10.97
N ALA A 195 -12.35 12.03 -10.04
CA ALA A 195 -10.90 12.19 -10.08
C ALA A 195 -10.28 11.51 -11.31
N ALA A 196 -10.72 10.29 -11.65
CA ALA A 196 -10.26 9.59 -12.84
C ALA A 196 -10.63 10.33 -14.14
N LEU A 197 -11.87 10.82 -14.25
CA LEU A 197 -12.34 11.60 -15.39
C LEU A 197 -11.58 12.92 -15.52
N LEU A 198 -11.39 13.65 -14.41
CA LEU A 198 -10.62 14.89 -14.41
C LEU A 198 -9.16 14.65 -14.80
N GLY A 199 -8.54 13.58 -14.29
CA GLY A 199 -7.18 13.19 -14.67
C GLY A 199 -7.08 12.87 -16.16
N PHE A 200 -8.06 12.12 -16.70
CA PHE A 200 -8.12 11.81 -18.13
C PHE A 200 -8.34 13.06 -18.99
N LEU A 201 -9.24 13.95 -18.60
CA LEU A 201 -9.49 15.23 -19.27
C LEU A 201 -8.23 16.13 -19.25
N ALA A 202 -7.51 16.16 -18.14
CA ALA A 202 -6.26 16.91 -18.04
C ALA A 202 -5.20 16.36 -19.02
N LEU A 203 -5.10 15.03 -19.16
CA LEU A 203 -4.21 14.41 -20.15
C LEU A 203 -4.63 14.74 -21.59
N LEU A 204 -5.93 14.70 -21.88
CA LEU A 204 -6.48 15.07 -23.19
C LEU A 204 -6.15 16.53 -23.54
N LEU A 205 -6.43 17.46 -22.62
CA LEU A 205 -6.19 18.89 -22.82
C LEU A 205 -4.70 19.23 -22.92
N ALA A 206 -3.84 18.48 -22.24
CA ALA A 206 -2.40 18.61 -22.33
C ALA A 206 -1.80 17.95 -23.59
N GLY A 207 -2.60 17.27 -24.41
CA GLY A 207 -2.13 16.50 -25.55
C GLY A 207 -1.22 15.32 -25.17
N ARG A 208 -1.35 14.80 -23.94
CA ARG A 208 -0.51 13.73 -23.36
C ARG A 208 -1.25 12.40 -23.23
N THR A 209 -2.08 12.06 -24.22
CA THR A 209 -2.88 10.82 -24.17
C THR A 209 -2.03 9.57 -24.28
N GLU A 210 -0.81 9.66 -24.80
CA GLU A 210 0.19 8.61 -24.80
C GLU A 210 0.58 8.16 -23.38
N ALA A 211 0.43 9.02 -22.35
CA ALA A 211 0.70 8.64 -20.97
C ALA A 211 -0.26 7.54 -20.44
N VAL A 212 -1.42 7.35 -21.08
CA VAL A 212 -2.35 6.25 -20.79
C VAL A 212 -1.82 4.93 -21.34
N TRP A 213 -1.02 4.99 -22.40
CA TRP A 213 -0.46 3.86 -23.12
C TRP A 213 1.03 3.75 -22.85
N ASN A 214 1.42 3.14 -21.74
CA ASN A 214 2.83 2.93 -21.42
C ASN A 214 3.47 1.83 -22.31
N LYS A 215 3.71 2.14 -23.59
CA LYS A 215 4.42 1.26 -24.54
C LYS A 215 5.94 1.29 -24.31
N ASP A 216 6.46 2.41 -23.83
CA ASP A 216 7.90 2.64 -23.59
C ASP A 216 8.31 2.30 -22.16
N GLY A 217 7.66 1.28 -21.57
CA GLY A 217 8.04 0.76 -20.26
C GLY A 217 9.56 0.57 -20.22
N ARG A 218 10.22 1.25 -19.28
CA ARG A 218 11.69 1.33 -19.15
C ARG A 218 12.42 -0.03 -19.10
N GLY A 219 11.71 -1.16 -19.14
CA GLY A 219 12.30 -2.50 -19.22
C GLY A 219 13.13 -2.75 -20.48
N LEU A 220 12.77 -2.20 -21.64
CA LEU A 220 13.56 -2.37 -22.88
C LEU A 220 14.63 -1.28 -23.07
N ALA A 221 14.40 -0.07 -22.58
CA ALA A 221 15.36 1.04 -22.70
C ALA A 221 16.43 1.06 -21.59
N ALA A 222 16.21 0.38 -20.46
CA ALA A 222 17.19 0.30 -19.37
C ALA A 222 18.32 -0.72 -19.61
N SER A 223 18.18 -1.63 -20.58
CA SER A 223 19.20 -2.62 -20.93
C SER A 223 20.25 -2.12 -21.93
N LEU A 224 20.17 -0.87 -22.39
CA LEU A 224 21.03 -0.33 -23.46
C LEU A 224 21.60 1.08 -23.18
N ARG A 225 21.81 1.45 -21.91
CA ARG A 225 22.62 2.62 -21.57
C ARG A 225 23.60 2.33 -20.46
#